data_AF-A0A6C0C5R4-F1
#
_entry.id   AF-A0A6C0C5R4-F1
#
_cell.length_a   1.000
_cell.length_b   1.000
_cell.length_c   1.000
_cell.angle_alpha   90.00
_cell.angle_beta   90.00
_cell.angle_gamma   90.00
#
_symmetry.space_group_name_H-M   'P 1'
#
loop_
_entity.id
_entity.type
_entity.pdbx_description
1 polymer ?
#
loop_
_entity_poly.entity_id
_entity_poly.type
_entity_poly.pdbx_seq_one_letter_code
_entity_poly.pdbx_strand_id
1 'polypeptide(L)'
;MFIFGSKVSGQDAVKGLMYVKEPLNRYYGMLFDMSPVKKNHSMWMKNTFIPLDIIFLDENMNIVGYKENNKPHSLKSITINKLSRYVLEMNGGSVKLNNLNIGDKIYFFNIKYVIFFIILIILLIIYFKYFK
;
A
#
# COMPACT_ATOMS: atom_id res chain seq x y z
N MET A 1 -3.53 -11.84 -0.64
CA MET A 1 -3.00 -11.41 0.66
C MET A 1 -3.75 -10.18 1.17
N PHE A 2 -4.01 -10.10 2.48
CA PHE A 2 -4.62 -8.93 3.11
C PHE A 2 -3.56 -7.92 3.52
N ILE A 3 -3.79 -6.64 3.20
CA ILE A 3 -2.89 -5.53 3.50
C ILE A 3 -3.69 -4.39 4.12
N PHE A 4 -3.12 -3.75 5.13
CA PHE A 4 -3.72 -2.61 5.81
C PHE A 4 -2.88 -1.35 5.58
N GLY A 5 -3.52 -0.18 5.59
CA GLY A 5 -2.79 1.07 5.65
C GLY A 5 -3.54 2.23 5.02
N SER A 6 -2.79 3.20 4.52
CA SER A 6 -3.35 4.41 3.92
C SER A 6 -3.44 4.28 2.41
N LYS A 7 -4.58 4.70 1.84
CA LYS A 7 -4.73 4.91 0.40
C LYS A 7 -4.54 6.40 0.10
N VAL A 8 -3.69 6.72 -0.87
CA VAL A 8 -3.37 8.10 -1.28
C VAL A 8 -3.55 8.29 -2.80
N SER A 9 -3.81 9.52 -3.23
CA SER A 9 -3.99 9.91 -4.63
C SER A 9 -3.64 11.38 -4.84
N GLY A 10 -3.44 11.80 -6.09
CA GLY A 10 -3.21 13.22 -6.41
C GLY A 10 -1.94 13.78 -5.74
N GLN A 11 -2.05 14.96 -5.13
CA GLN A 11 -0.91 15.61 -4.47
C GLN A 11 -0.42 14.85 -3.22
N ASP A 12 -1.33 14.18 -2.50
CA ASP A 12 -0.98 13.40 -1.29
C ASP A 12 -0.08 12.20 -1.62
N ALA A 13 -0.20 11.67 -2.85
CA ALA A 13 0.65 10.59 -3.35
C ALA A 13 2.12 11.01 -3.53
N VAL A 14 2.45 12.30 -3.61
CA VAL A 14 3.84 12.74 -3.80
C VAL A 14 4.70 12.41 -2.59
N LYS A 15 4.11 12.40 -1.38
CA LYS A 15 4.85 12.15 -0.14
C LYS A 15 5.19 10.67 0.05
N GLY A 16 4.30 9.75 -0.32
CA GLY A 16 4.50 8.32 -0.06
C GLY A 16 4.91 8.03 1.39
N LEU A 17 5.85 7.09 1.57
CA LEU A 17 6.48 6.78 2.86
C LEU A 17 7.73 7.62 3.17
N MET A 18 7.85 8.84 2.62
CA MET A 18 8.95 9.76 2.97
C MET A 18 9.02 9.99 4.48
N TYR A 19 10.24 10.03 5.01
CA TYR A 19 10.58 10.29 6.41
C TYR A 19 10.10 9.23 7.42
N VAL A 20 9.54 8.10 6.98
CA VAL A 20 9.29 6.94 7.84
C VAL A 20 10.64 6.31 8.20
N LYS A 21 10.97 6.29 9.49
CA LYS A 21 12.27 5.82 10.01
C LYS A 21 12.27 4.36 10.45
N GLU A 22 11.13 3.86 10.89
CA GLU A 22 10.96 2.48 11.36
C GLU A 22 10.20 1.64 10.33
N PRO A 23 10.50 0.34 10.21
CA PRO A 23 9.72 -0.55 9.36
C PRO A 23 8.24 -0.54 9.72
N LEU A 24 7.39 -0.68 8.71
CA LEU A 24 5.96 -0.87 8.91
C LEU A 24 5.69 -2.21 9.61
N ASN A 25 4.49 -2.39 10.15
CA ASN A 25 4.04 -3.73 10.52
C ASN A 25 3.99 -4.64 9.27
N ARG A 26 4.22 -5.95 9.44
CA ARG A 26 4.34 -6.95 8.36
C ARG A 26 3.26 -6.88 7.28
N TYR A 27 2.01 -6.62 7.67
CA TYR A 27 0.86 -6.58 6.74
C TYR A 27 0.44 -5.17 6.39
N TYR A 28 1.32 -4.20 6.59
CA TYR A 28 1.04 -2.79 6.35
C TYR A 28 1.74 -2.29 5.10
N GLY A 29 1.09 -1.34 4.44
CA GLY A 29 1.65 -0.67 3.28
C GLY A 29 0.94 0.63 2.97
N MET A 30 1.40 1.30 1.92
CA MET A 30 0.74 2.48 1.37
C MET A 30 0.29 2.19 -0.06
N LEU A 31 -1.01 2.35 -0.32
CA LEU A 31 -1.60 2.12 -1.63
C LEU A 31 -1.78 3.46 -2.36
N PHE A 32 -1.18 3.57 -3.52
CA PHE A 32 -1.29 4.71 -4.42
C PHE A 32 -2.35 4.39 -5.46
N ASP A 33 -3.41 5.20 -5.52
CA ASP A 33 -4.44 5.14 -6.55
C ASP A 33 -4.05 6.09 -7.69
N MET A 34 -3.56 5.53 -8.79
CA MET A 34 -3.00 6.30 -9.91
C MET A 34 -4.05 6.62 -10.99
N SER A 35 -5.32 6.63 -10.62
CA SER A 35 -6.44 7.08 -11.46
C SER A 35 -6.18 8.45 -12.12
N PRO A 36 -6.77 8.74 -13.30
CA PRO A 36 -7.83 7.98 -13.97
C PRO A 36 -7.38 6.95 -15.01
N VAL A 37 -6.12 6.95 -15.47
CA VAL A 37 -5.68 6.11 -16.61
C VAL A 37 -4.58 5.15 -16.19
N LYS A 38 -4.76 3.85 -16.52
CA LYS A 38 -3.70 2.84 -16.40
C LYS A 38 -2.54 3.17 -17.32
N LYS A 39 -1.32 3.24 -16.79
CA LYS A 39 -0.10 3.46 -17.58
C LYS A 39 1.10 2.78 -16.94
N ASN A 40 2.27 2.91 -17.56
CA ASN A 40 3.51 2.57 -16.88
C ASN A 40 3.78 3.65 -15.83
N HIS A 41 3.62 3.28 -14.56
CA HIS A 41 3.88 4.18 -13.44
C HIS A 41 5.35 4.12 -13.04
N SER A 42 5.86 5.23 -12.52
CA SER A 42 7.22 5.35 -11.99
C SER A 42 7.17 5.81 -10.55
N MET A 43 7.95 5.13 -9.70
CA MET A 43 8.19 5.49 -8.30
C MET A 43 9.66 5.86 -8.08
N TRP A 44 9.97 6.35 -6.89
CA TRP A 44 11.32 6.64 -6.43
C TRP A 44 11.43 6.43 -4.92
N MET A 45 12.62 6.57 -4.36
CA MET A 45 12.89 6.45 -2.93
C MET A 45 13.36 7.80 -2.33
N LYS A 46 13.02 8.93 -2.97
CA LYS A 46 13.39 10.27 -2.50
C LYS A 46 12.93 10.43 -1.05
N ASN A 47 13.85 10.75 -0.13
CA ASN A 47 13.57 10.94 1.30
C ASN A 47 12.92 9.73 2.01
N THR A 48 13.00 8.53 1.46
CA THR A 48 12.54 7.28 2.10
C THR A 48 13.72 6.61 2.80
N PHE A 49 13.58 6.32 4.09
CA PHE A 49 14.68 5.82 4.95
C PHE A 49 14.66 4.30 5.11
N ILE A 50 13.50 3.66 5.02
CA ILE A 50 13.36 2.20 5.04
C ILE A 50 13.43 1.62 3.62
N PRO A 51 14.01 0.42 3.43
CA PRO A 51 13.93 -0.27 2.15
C PRO A 51 12.48 -0.66 1.88
N LEU A 52 12.05 -0.58 0.61
CA LEU A 52 10.68 -0.89 0.21
C LEU A 52 10.64 -1.87 -0.96
N ASP A 53 9.63 -2.73 -0.94
CA ASP A 53 9.13 -3.40 -2.13
C ASP A 53 8.07 -2.52 -2.77
N ILE A 54 8.18 -2.31 -4.09
CA ILE A 54 7.23 -1.54 -4.88
C ILE A 54 6.47 -2.53 -5.77
N ILE A 55 5.19 -2.73 -5.47
CA ILE A 55 4.33 -3.72 -6.11
C ILE A 55 3.30 -2.99 -6.99
N PHE A 56 3.24 -3.33 -8.26
CA PHE A 56 2.32 -2.72 -9.22
C PHE A 56 1.09 -3.62 -9.38
N LEU A 57 -0.11 -3.03 -9.32
CA LEU A 57 -1.37 -3.78 -9.36
C LEU A 57 -2.30 -3.31 -10.50
N ASP A 58 -3.03 -4.24 -11.11
CA ASP A 58 -4.10 -3.93 -12.07
C ASP A 58 -5.35 -3.35 -11.37
N GLU A 59 -6.43 -3.09 -12.12
CA GLU A 59 -7.67 -2.54 -11.54
C GLU A 59 -8.43 -3.50 -10.62
N ASN A 60 -8.14 -4.80 -10.72
CA ASN A 60 -8.72 -5.86 -9.92
C ASN A 60 -7.84 -6.17 -8.69
N MET A 61 -6.81 -5.36 -8.45
CA MET A 61 -5.82 -5.51 -7.38
C MET A 61 -4.95 -6.77 -7.52
N ASN A 62 -4.78 -7.29 -8.73
CA ASN A 62 -3.83 -8.37 -8.98
C ASN A 62 -2.43 -7.83 -9.27
N ILE A 63 -1.41 -8.53 -8.79
CA ILE A 63 -0.01 -8.17 -9.03
C ILE A 63 0.34 -8.33 -10.51
N VAL A 64 0.76 -7.23 -11.15
CA VAL A 64 1.26 -7.25 -12.54
C VAL A 64 2.79 -7.21 -12.62
N GLY A 65 3.45 -6.90 -11.50
CA GLY A 65 4.90 -6.93 -11.34
C GLY A 65 5.35 -6.19 -10.09
N TYR A 66 6.62 -6.32 -9.74
CA TYR A 66 7.19 -5.68 -8.56
C TYR A 66 8.69 -5.43 -8.71
N LYS A 67 9.22 -4.56 -7.84
CA LYS A 67 10.66 -4.36 -7.61
C LYS A 67 10.91 -4.50 -6.12
N GLU A 68 11.79 -5.41 -5.75
CA GLU A 68 12.08 -5.73 -4.35
C GLU A 68 13.28 -4.95 -3.81
N ASN A 69 13.30 -4.72 -2.51
CA ASN A 69 14.44 -4.19 -1.75
C ASN A 69 15.02 -2.90 -2.36
N ASN A 70 14.16 -1.97 -2.75
CA ASN A 70 14.60 -0.71 -3.34
C ASN A 70 15.40 0.09 -2.32
N LYS A 71 16.53 0.66 -2.79
CA LYS A 71 17.50 1.33 -1.94
C LYS A 71 16.95 2.66 -1.39
N PRO A 72 17.00 2.88 -0.06
CA PRO A 72 16.69 4.17 0.56
C PRO A 72 17.39 5.35 -0.14
N HIS A 73 16.73 6.50 -0.18
CA HIS A 73 17.19 7.76 -0.80
C HIS A 73 17.50 7.72 -2.31
N SER A 74 17.31 6.59 -3.00
CA SER A 74 17.55 6.49 -4.44
C SER A 74 16.56 7.33 -5.25
N LEU A 75 17.08 8.13 -6.19
CA LEU A 75 16.27 8.87 -7.16
C LEU A 75 16.11 8.12 -8.50
N LYS A 76 16.66 6.91 -8.60
CA LYS A 76 16.48 6.07 -9.79
C LYS A 76 14.99 5.74 -9.94
N SER A 77 14.46 5.98 -11.15
CA SER A 77 13.07 5.63 -11.47
C SER A 77 12.85 4.12 -11.32
N ILE A 78 11.82 3.76 -10.57
CA ILE A 78 11.36 2.40 -10.34
C ILE A 78 10.10 2.21 -11.17
N THR A 79 10.19 1.43 -12.24
CA THR A 79 9.08 1.17 -13.15
C THR A 79 9.13 -0.26 -13.67
N ILE A 80 8.01 -0.71 -14.24
CA ILE A 80 7.88 -1.96 -14.98
C ILE A 80 7.23 -1.68 -16.34
N ASN A 81 7.54 -2.50 -17.35
CA ASN A 81 6.93 -2.39 -18.68
C ASN A 81 5.55 -3.08 -18.72
N LYS A 82 4.69 -2.75 -17.76
CA LYS A 82 3.33 -3.25 -17.62
C LYS A 82 2.42 -2.13 -17.11
N LEU A 83 1.21 -2.07 -17.64
CA LEU A 83 0.19 -1.14 -17.19
C LEU A 83 -0.26 -1.52 -15.78
N SER A 84 -0.32 -0.55 -14.88
CA SER A 84 -0.93 -0.71 -13.56
C SER A 84 -1.93 0.41 -13.29
N ARG A 85 -2.86 0.19 -12.36
CA ARG A 85 -3.75 1.22 -11.82
C ARG A 85 -3.30 1.65 -10.43
N TYR A 86 -2.77 0.71 -9.66
CA TYR A 86 -2.27 0.98 -8.33
C TYR A 86 -0.79 0.66 -8.23
N VAL A 87 -0.17 1.28 -7.24
CA VAL A 87 1.15 0.91 -6.74
C VAL A 87 1.04 0.73 -5.23
N LEU A 88 1.60 -0.33 -4.69
CA LEU A 88 1.62 -0.64 -3.27
C LEU A 88 3.08 -0.62 -2.79
N GLU A 89 3.36 0.24 -1.83
CA GLU A 89 4.62 0.25 -1.08
C GLU A 89 4.48 -0.64 0.16
N MET A 90 5.40 -1.60 0.32
CA MET A 90 5.55 -2.44 1.51
C MET A 90 7.01 -2.45 1.96
N ASN A 91 7.28 -2.92 3.19
CA ASN A 91 8.66 -3.12 3.65
C ASN A 91 9.48 -3.96 2.65
N GLY A 92 10.75 -3.64 2.49
CA GLY A 92 11.68 -4.42 1.66
C GLY A 92 11.69 -5.90 2.04
N GLY A 93 11.59 -6.77 1.04
CA GLY A 93 11.58 -8.23 1.19
C GLY A 93 10.19 -8.82 1.51
N SER A 94 9.15 -8.00 1.60
CA SER A 94 7.77 -8.46 1.80
C SER A 94 7.28 -9.41 0.71
N VAL A 95 7.68 -9.20 -0.55
CA VAL A 95 7.33 -10.07 -1.68
C VAL A 95 7.84 -11.49 -1.41
N LYS A 96 9.14 -11.62 -1.16
CA LYS A 96 9.77 -12.90 -0.82
C LYS A 96 9.21 -13.52 0.46
N LEU A 97 9.07 -12.73 1.53
CA LEU A 97 8.61 -13.24 2.84
C LEU A 97 7.17 -13.76 2.83
N ASN A 98 6.33 -13.27 1.92
CA ASN A 98 4.93 -13.69 1.81
C ASN A 98 4.66 -14.52 0.54
N ASN A 99 5.71 -14.97 -0.16
CA ASN A 99 5.63 -15.76 -1.40
C ASN A 99 4.68 -15.15 -2.44
N LEU A 100 4.76 -13.84 -2.64
CA LEU A 100 3.89 -13.14 -3.59
C LEU A 100 4.37 -13.34 -5.04
N ASN A 101 3.45 -13.70 -5.92
CA ASN A 101 3.69 -13.93 -7.34
C ASN A 101 2.86 -12.99 -8.22
N ILE A 102 3.28 -12.84 -9.47
CA ILE A 102 2.47 -12.17 -10.49
C ILE A 102 1.15 -12.93 -10.65
N GLY A 103 0.03 -12.20 -10.66
CA GLY A 103 -1.33 -12.75 -10.69
C GLY A 103 -1.98 -12.87 -9.31
N ASP A 104 -1.21 -12.84 -8.22
CA ASP A 104 -1.78 -12.89 -6.87
C ASP A 104 -2.63 -11.66 -6.58
N LYS A 105 -3.71 -11.88 -5.84
CA LYS A 105 -4.65 -10.82 -5.48
C LYS A 105 -4.32 -10.17 -4.14
N ILE A 106 -4.31 -8.84 -4.12
CA ILE A 106 -4.22 -8.03 -2.90
C ILE A 106 -5.60 -7.55 -2.47
N TYR A 107 -5.92 -7.78 -1.21
CA TYR A 107 -7.10 -7.23 -0.55
C TYR A 107 -6.63 -6.11 0.38
N PHE A 108 -6.86 -4.86 -0.03
CA PHE A 108 -6.39 -3.69 0.71
C PHE A 108 -7.50 -3.10 1.58
N PHE A 109 -7.21 -2.88 2.86
CA PHE A 109 -8.11 -2.24 3.81
C PHE A 109 -7.53 -0.90 4.25
N ASN A 110 -8.28 0.18 4.01
CA ASN A 110 -7.90 1.49 4.52
C ASN A 110 -8.10 1.54 6.04
N ILE A 111 -7.02 1.76 6.78
CA ILE A 111 -7.03 1.66 8.24
C ILE A 111 -7.95 2.68 8.91
N LYS A 112 -8.14 3.86 8.29
CA LYS A 112 -9.09 4.87 8.77
C LYS A 112 -10.51 4.32 8.79
N TYR A 113 -10.89 3.55 7.77
CA TYR A 113 -12.22 2.94 7.70
C TYR A 113 -12.33 1.75 8.64
N VAL A 114 -11.29 0.92 8.76
CA VAL A 114 -11.27 -0.19 9.72
C VAL A 114 -11.50 0.31 11.15
N ILE A 115 -10.75 1.33 11.58
CA ILE A 115 -10.89 1.94 12.91
C ILE A 115 -12.29 2.55 13.08
N PHE A 116 -12.77 3.29 12.07
CA PHE A 116 -14.12 3.87 12.11
C PHE A 116 -15.21 2.81 12.32
N PHE A 117 -15.16 1.69 11.58
CA PHE A 117 -16.12 0.60 11.75
C PHE A 117 -16.00 -0.08 13.11
N ILE A 118 -14.77 -0.27 13.63
CA ILE A 118 -14.55 -0.83 14.98
C ILE A 118 -15.15 0.07 16.06
N ILE A 119 -14.98 1.39 15.94
CA ILE A 119 -15.58 2.34 16.88
C ILE A 119 -17.11 2.29 16.77
N LEU A 120 -17.65 2.26 15.55
CA LEU A 120 -19.09 2.20 15.32
C LEU A 120 -19.72 0.94 15.93
N ILE A 121 -19.09 -0.23 15.77
CA ILE A 121 -19.60 -1.48 16.35
C ILE A 121 -19.54 -1.48 17.88
N ILE A 122 -18.49 -0.91 18.47
CA ILE A 122 -18.39 -0.75 19.93
C ILE A 122 -19.51 0.16 20.44
N LEU A 123 -19.75 1.30 19.78
CA LEU A 123 -20.84 2.22 20.14
C LEU A 123 -22.22 1.56 20.03
N LEU A 124 -22.45 0.75 18.99
CA LEU A 124 -23.69 -0.02 18.84
C LEU A 124 -23.87 -1.03 19.98
N ILE A 125 -22.82 -1.78 20.34
CA ILE A 125 -22.87 -2.72 21.48
C ILE A 125 -23.22 -1.97 22.78
N ILE A 126 -22.58 -0.82 23.02
CA ILE A 126 -22.85 -0.01 24.22
C ILE A 126 -24.31 0.47 24.22
N TYR A 127 -24.81 0.97 23.09
CA TYR A 127 -26.20 1.42 22.97
C TYR A 127 -27.20 0.30 23.31
N PHE A 128 -27.03 -0.89 22.72
CA PHE A 128 -27.92 -2.03 22.98
C PHE A 128 -27.80 -2.60 24.40
N LYS A 129 -26.66 -2.41 25.07
CA LYS A 129 -26.45 -2.90 26.43
C LYS A 129 -27.05 -1.99 27.50
N TYR A 130 -27.09 -0.67 27.26
CA TYR A 130 -27.41 0.31 28.31
C TYR A 130 -28.66 1.15 28.04
N PHE A 131 -29.15 1.19 26.79
CA PHE A 131 -30.23 2.10 26.38
C PHE A 131 -31.36 1.40 25.61
N LYS A 132 -31.41 0.07 25.64
CA LYS A 132 -32.53 -0.73 25.12
C LYS A 132 -33.04 -1.69 26.19
#